data_AF-A0A4Y2N481-F1
#
_entry.id   AF-A0A4Y2N481-F1
#
_cell.length_a   1.000
_cell.length_b   1.000
_cell.length_c   1.000
_cell.angle_alpha   90.00
_cell.angle_beta   90.00
_cell.angle_gamma   90.00
#
_symmetry.space_group_name_H-M   'P 1'
#
loop_
_entity.id
_entity.type
_entity.pdbx_description
1 polymer ?
#
loop_
_entity_poly.entity_id
_entity_poly.type
_entity_poly.pdbx_seq_one_letter_code
_entity_poly.pdbx_strand_id
1 'polypeptide(L)'
;MKAANYPNIIADQLHPYMAFVFQTGNGIFQQDNAPCHKARIVLKWFEGRTDKFHLMFWPPTSPDLNPIEHIWDVMERQLRAQTPPCPNISTLCDRYLDIWYNLSPVMYQKLVASMPRRVAADLKAKGGATRY
;
A
#
# COMPACT_ATOMS: atom_id res chain seq x y z
N MET A 1 0.41 -14.55 2.78
CA MET A 1 1.84 -14.55 2.39
C MET A 1 2.69 -15.00 3.58
N LYS A 2 3.75 -15.79 3.39
CA LYS A 2 4.69 -16.14 4.48
C LYS A 2 5.75 -15.06 4.66
N ALA A 3 6.13 -14.76 5.90
CA ALA A 3 7.16 -13.77 6.21
C ALA A 3 8.50 -14.04 5.50
N ALA A 4 8.87 -15.31 5.29
CA ALA A 4 10.10 -15.68 4.60
C ALA A 4 10.13 -15.27 3.12
N ASN A 5 8.98 -15.06 2.49
CA ASN A 5 8.89 -14.72 1.06
C ASN A 5 8.83 -13.20 0.83
N TYR A 6 8.43 -12.44 1.85
CA TYR A 6 8.24 -10.99 1.72
C TYR A 6 9.53 -10.22 1.39
N PRO A 7 10.71 -10.54 1.98
CA PRO A 7 11.96 -9.90 1.60
C PRO A 7 12.30 -10.05 0.11
N ASN A 8 11.94 -11.18 -0.51
CA ASN A 8 12.18 -11.38 -1.95
C ASN A 8 11.32 -10.42 -2.78
N ILE A 9 10.04 -10.27 -2.43
CA ILE A 9 9.15 -9.31 -3.11
C ILE A 9 9.68 -7.88 -2.97
N ILE A 10 10.13 -7.50 -1.77
CA ILE A 10 10.70 -6.17 -1.54
C ILE A 10 11.98 -5.99 -2.36
N ALA A 11 12.87 -6.98 -2.37
CA ALA A 11 14.13 -6.91 -3.10
C ALA A 11 13.93 -6.85 -4.62
N ASP A 12 12.99 -7.62 -5.15
CA ASP A 12 12.80 -7.79 -6.59
C ASP A 12 11.93 -6.67 -7.19
N GLN A 13 10.97 -6.14 -6.43
CA GLN A 13 9.97 -5.19 -6.95
C GLN A 13 10.15 -3.78 -6.36
N LEU A 14 10.23 -3.66 -5.03
CA LEU A 14 10.26 -2.36 -4.38
C LEU A 14 11.63 -1.68 -4.51
N HIS A 15 12.71 -2.40 -4.20
CA HIS A 15 14.05 -1.80 -4.13
C HIS A 15 14.50 -1.16 -5.46
N PRO A 16 14.34 -1.81 -6.63
CA PRO A 16 14.70 -1.20 -7.91
C PRO A 16 13.85 0.04 -8.22
N TYR A 17 12.55 -0.02 -7.91
CA TYR A 17 11.64 1.11 -8.10
C TYR A 17 12.04 2.31 -7.21
N MET A 18 12.32 2.07 -5.93
CA MET A 18 12.75 3.12 -5.00
C MET A 18 14.07 3.75 -5.42
N ALA A 19 15.04 2.95 -5.88
CA ALA A 19 16.31 3.47 -6.39
C ALA A 19 16.12 4.33 -7.66
N PHE A 20 15.17 3.96 -8.52
CA PHE A 20 14.86 4.70 -9.74
C PHE A 20 14.17 6.04 -9.45
N VAL A 21 13.16 6.05 -8.57
CA VAL A 21 12.34 7.23 -8.26
C VAL A 21 13.02 8.15 -7.25
N PHE A 22 13.67 7.59 -6.22
CA PHE A 22 14.31 8.31 -5.12
C PHE A 22 15.83 8.13 -5.14
N GLN A 23 16.46 8.64 -6.19
CA GLN A 23 17.90 8.43 -6.46
C GLN A 23 18.82 8.92 -5.33
N THR A 24 18.36 9.89 -4.53
CA THR A 24 19.10 10.43 -3.38
C THR A 24 18.86 9.66 -2.08
N GLY A 25 18.14 8.54 -2.12
CA GLY A 25 17.88 7.69 -0.96
C GLY A 25 16.85 8.24 0.04
N ASN A 26 16.14 9.32 -0.32
CA ASN A 26 15.19 10.01 0.55
C ASN A 26 13.75 9.45 0.46
N GLY A 27 13.55 8.31 -0.21
CA GLY A 27 12.26 7.69 -0.35
C GLY A 27 11.72 7.21 1.00
N ILE A 28 10.40 7.27 1.18
CA ILE A 28 9.72 6.75 2.35
C ILE A 28 8.82 5.61 1.90
N PHE A 29 9.03 4.42 2.47
CA PHE A 29 8.20 3.26 2.23
C PHE A 29 7.22 3.07 3.39
N GLN A 30 5.94 2.93 3.06
CA GLN A 30 4.89 2.63 4.02
C GLN A 30 4.40 1.19 3.81
N GLN A 31 4.23 0.48 4.91
CA GLN A 31 3.54 -0.81 4.98
C GLN A 31 2.71 -0.85 6.26
N ASP A 32 1.70 -1.72 6.31
CA ASP A 32 0.92 -1.93 7.52
C ASP A 32 1.66 -2.83 8.53
N ASN A 33 1.01 -3.07 9.67
CA ASN A 33 1.57 -3.88 10.75
C ASN A 33 1.21 -5.37 10.67
N ALA A 34 0.91 -5.90 9.47
CA ALA A 34 0.61 -7.31 9.29
C ALA A 34 1.75 -8.20 9.84
N PRO A 35 1.46 -9.41 10.37
CA PRO A 35 2.46 -10.25 11.01
C PRO A 35 3.68 -10.56 10.14
N CYS A 36 3.50 -10.70 8.82
CA CYS A 36 4.61 -10.91 7.89
C CYS A 36 5.52 -9.68 7.76
N HIS A 37 4.96 -8.47 7.78
CA HIS A 37 5.70 -7.22 7.64
C HIS A 37 6.51 -6.86 8.90
N LYS A 38 6.01 -7.26 10.08
CA LYS A 38 6.70 -7.10 11.37
C LYS A 38 7.65 -8.23 11.73
N ALA A 39 7.78 -9.24 10.87
CA ALA A 39 8.68 -10.36 11.15
C ALA A 39 10.13 -9.86 11.25
N ARG A 40 10.91 -10.41 12.19
CA ARG A 40 12.30 -10.02 12.42
C ARG A 40 13.16 -10.06 11.15
N ILE A 41 12.93 -11.04 10.27
CA ILE A 41 13.67 -11.15 9.00
C ILE A 41 13.40 -9.97 8.06
N VAL A 42 12.17 -9.44 8.06
CA VAL A 42 11.75 -8.30 7.24
C VAL A 42 12.31 -7.00 7.81
N LEU A 43 12.18 -6.80 9.13
CA LEU A 43 12.72 -5.59 9.78
C LEU A 43 14.23 -5.48 9.60
N LYS A 44 14.97 -6.59 9.78
CA LYS A 44 16.42 -6.64 9.52
C LYS A 44 16.78 -6.33 8.07
N TRP A 45 15.92 -6.73 7.11
CA TRP A 45 16.14 -6.42 5.71
C TRP A 45 16.10 -4.91 5.45
N PHE A 46 15.17 -4.18 6.09
CA PHE A 46 15.07 -2.72 6.02
C PHE A 46 16.20 -2.02 6.79
N GLU A 47 16.56 -2.51 7.98
CA GLU A 47 17.66 -1.95 8.79
C GLU A 47 18.99 -1.90 8.01
N GLY A 48 19.27 -2.93 7.21
CA GLY A 48 20.48 -2.99 6.38
C GLY A 48 20.47 -2.10 5.13
N ARG A 49 19.41 -1.30 4.90
CA ARG A 49 19.20 -0.50 3.67
C ARG A 49 18.66 0.90 3.94
N THR A 50 18.89 1.42 5.15
CA THR A 50 18.41 2.75 5.56
C THR A 50 19.03 3.90 4.76
N ASP A 51 20.14 3.66 4.04
CA ASP A 51 20.77 4.57 3.10
C ASP A 51 20.04 4.65 1.74
N LYS A 52 19.12 3.71 1.47
CA LYS A 52 18.39 3.59 0.19
C LYS A 52 16.99 4.17 0.26
N PHE A 53 16.31 3.95 1.38
CA PHE A 53 15.01 4.54 1.69
C PHE A 53 14.64 4.21 3.14
N HIS A 54 13.66 4.92 3.68
CA HIS A 54 13.23 4.77 5.07
C HIS A 54 11.91 4.01 5.16
N LEU A 55 11.88 3.00 6.03
CA LEU A 55 10.63 2.38 6.45
C LEU A 55 9.89 3.32 7.42
N MET A 56 8.68 3.72 7.06
CA MET A 56 7.86 4.59 7.88
C MET A 56 7.28 3.83 9.07
N PHE A 57 7.27 4.46 10.24
CA PHE A 57 6.48 3.97 11.37
C PHE A 57 4.99 4.00 11.03
N TRP A 58 4.29 2.92 11.31
CA TRP A 58 2.85 2.83 11.11
C TRP A 58 2.13 2.55 12.44
N PRO A 59 1.11 3.33 12.82
CA PRO A 59 0.33 3.04 14.02
C PRO A 59 -0.44 1.71 13.89
N PRO A 60 -0.61 0.94 14.98
CA PRO A 60 -1.47 -0.24 14.99
C PRO A 60 -2.91 0.11 14.59
N THR A 61 -3.62 -0.85 14.00
CA THR A 61 -5.08 -0.79 13.78
C THR A 61 -5.59 0.51 13.13
N SER A 62 -4.82 1.05 12.17
CA SER A 62 -5.14 2.32 11.50
C SER A 62 -5.38 2.14 9.99
N PRO A 63 -6.42 1.38 9.58
CA PRO A 63 -6.72 1.18 8.16
C PRO A 63 -7.10 2.50 7.47
N ASP A 64 -7.77 3.41 8.16
CA ASP A 64 -8.20 4.73 7.65
C ASP A 64 -7.03 5.61 7.19
N LEU A 65 -5.84 5.36 7.73
CA LEU A 65 -4.62 6.05 7.32
C LEU A 65 -4.00 5.41 6.07
N ASN A 66 -4.28 4.14 5.77
CA ASN A 66 -3.62 3.37 4.72
C ASN A 66 -4.25 3.67 3.34
N PRO A 67 -3.60 4.45 2.46
CA PRO A 67 -4.25 4.90 1.22
C PRO A 67 -4.58 3.75 0.25
N ILE A 68 -3.86 2.62 0.34
CA ILE A 68 -4.08 1.49 -0.55
C ILE A 68 -5.44 0.82 -0.30
N GLU A 69 -5.98 0.88 0.91
CA GLU A 69 -7.32 0.35 1.22
C GLU A 69 -8.40 1.06 0.38
N HIS A 70 -8.24 2.37 0.18
CA HIS A 70 -9.13 3.15 -0.67
C HIS A 70 -9.00 2.77 -2.14
N ILE A 71 -7.79 2.45 -2.61
CA ILE A 71 -7.58 1.95 -3.97
C ILE A 71 -8.27 0.60 -4.13
N TRP A 72 -8.11 -0.32 -3.19
CA TRP A 72 -8.80 -1.61 -3.23
C TRP A 72 -10.33 -1.48 -3.27
N ASP A 73 -10.90 -0.60 -2.44
CA ASP A 73 -12.34 -0.31 -2.46
C ASP A 73 -12.80 0.24 -3.82
N VAL A 74 -12.05 1.17 -4.43
CA VAL A 74 -12.37 1.67 -5.78
C VAL A 74 -12.33 0.54 -6.82
N MET A 75 -11.29 -0.29 -6.79
CA MET A 75 -11.14 -1.39 -7.74
C MET A 75 -12.26 -2.42 -7.59
N GLU A 76 -12.61 -2.78 -6.35
CA GLU A 76 -13.67 -3.72 -6.06
C GLU A 76 -15.03 -3.17 -6.53
N ARG A 77 -15.33 -1.89 -6.30
CA ARG A 77 -16.56 -1.26 -6.79
C ARG A 77 -16.65 -1.26 -8.32
N GLN A 78 -15.55 -0.96 -9.01
CA GLN A 78 -15.51 -1.02 -10.48
C GLN A 78 -15.73 -2.45 -10.99
N LEU A 79 -15.07 -3.44 -10.38
CA LEU A 79 -15.24 -4.84 -10.73
C LEU A 79 -16.69 -5.30 -10.54
N ARG A 80 -17.31 -4.94 -9.42
CA ARG A 80 -18.72 -5.30 -9.11
C ARG A 80 -19.72 -4.67 -10.06
N ALA A 81 -19.39 -3.53 -10.67
CA ALA A 81 -20.23 -2.89 -11.67
C ALA A 81 -20.15 -3.55 -13.07
N GLN A 82 -19.14 -4.38 -13.33
CA GLN A 82 -18.99 -5.06 -14.62
C GLN A 82 -19.99 -6.21 -14.78
N THR A 83 -20.58 -6.31 -15.96
CA THR A 83 -21.52 -7.38 -16.34
C THR A 83 -21.05 -8.07 -17.63
N PRO A 84 -21.05 -9.42 -17.72
CA PRO A 84 -21.45 -10.37 -16.68
C PRO A 84 -20.40 -10.51 -15.56
N PRO A 85 -20.77 -11.09 -14.40
CA PRO A 85 -19.81 -11.43 -13.34
C PRO A 85 -18.64 -12.28 -13.84
N CYS A 86 -17.52 -12.24 -13.12
CA CYS A 86 -16.34 -13.02 -13.48
C CYS A 86 -16.63 -14.53 -13.32
N PRO A 87 -16.48 -15.35 -14.37
CA PRO A 87 -16.81 -16.77 -14.31
C PRO A 87 -15.73 -17.63 -13.65
N ASN A 88 -14.48 -17.14 -13.57
CA ASN A 88 -13.34 -17.87 -13.02
C ASN A 88 -12.24 -16.91 -12.54
N ILE A 89 -11.23 -17.48 -11.88
CA ILE A 89 -10.10 -16.74 -11.31
C ILE A 89 -9.26 -16.06 -12.38
N SER A 90 -9.08 -16.66 -13.57
CA SER A 90 -8.31 -16.04 -14.66
C SER A 90 -8.96 -14.73 -15.10
N THR A 91 -10.25 -14.76 -15.41
CA THR A 91 -11.01 -13.56 -15.80
C THR A 91 -11.05 -12.52 -14.68
N LEU A 92 -11.09 -12.97 -13.41
CA LEU A 92 -11.00 -12.08 -12.26
C LEU A 92 -9.66 -11.34 -12.21
N CYS A 93 -8.55 -12.06 -12.39
CA CYS A 93 -7.21 -11.48 -12.44
C CYS A 93 -7.07 -10.48 -13.60
N ASP A 94 -7.51 -10.86 -14.80
CA ASP A 94 -7.43 -10.00 -15.99
C ASP A 94 -8.20 -8.70 -15.79
N ARG A 95 -9.41 -8.76 -15.23
CA ARG A 95 -10.23 -7.57 -14.94
C ARG A 95 -9.63 -6.71 -13.84
N TYR A 96 -9.06 -7.30 -12.78
CA TYR A 96 -8.37 -6.54 -11.74
C TYR A 96 -7.16 -5.78 -12.30
N LEU A 97 -6.38 -6.44 -13.18
CA LEU A 97 -5.26 -5.80 -13.86
C LEU A 97 -5.72 -4.68 -14.79
N ASP A 98 -6.76 -4.91 -15.60
CA ASP A 98 -7.33 -3.88 -16.47
C ASP A 98 -7.81 -2.66 -15.68
N ILE A 99 -8.56 -2.87 -14.59
CA ILE A 99 -8.97 -1.79 -13.69
C ILE A 99 -7.73 -1.06 -13.14
N TRP A 100 -6.73 -1.80 -12.63
CA TRP A 100 -5.50 -1.21 -12.08
C TRP A 100 -4.80 -0.28 -13.07
N TYR A 101 -4.60 -0.75 -14.31
CA TYR A 101 -3.91 0.01 -15.34
C TYR A 101 -4.71 1.24 -15.83
N ASN A 102 -6.03 1.21 -15.70
CA ASN A 102 -6.91 2.31 -16.09
C ASN A 102 -7.23 3.29 -14.94
N LEU A 103 -6.73 3.05 -13.72
CA LEU A 103 -6.90 4.00 -12.63
C LEU A 103 -6.21 5.34 -12.95
N SER A 104 -6.95 6.43 -12.76
CA SER A 104 -6.42 7.77 -13.05
C SER A 104 -5.27 8.14 -12.11
N PRO A 105 -4.14 8.64 -12.62
CA PRO A 105 -3.05 9.19 -11.81
C PRO A 105 -3.51 10.24 -10.77
N VAL A 106 -4.53 11.02 -11.13
CA VAL A 106 -5.13 12.06 -10.27
C VAL A 106 -5.73 11.46 -8.99
N MET A 107 -6.20 10.21 -9.04
CA MET A 107 -6.73 9.51 -7.86
C MET A 107 -5.64 9.29 -6.82
N TYR A 108 -4.48 8.74 -7.21
CA TYR A 108 -3.36 8.53 -6.29
C TYR A 108 -2.88 9.85 -5.69
N GLN A 109 -2.77 10.90 -6.51
CA GLN A 109 -2.39 12.24 -6.05
C GLN A 109 -3.36 12.80 -5.00
N LYS A 110 -4.68 12.67 -5.24
CA LYS A 110 -5.71 13.11 -4.28
C LYS A 110 -5.66 12.33 -2.98
N LEU A 111 -5.38 11.03 -3.03
CA LEU A 111 -5.23 10.21 -1.83
C LEU A 111 -4.02 10.63 -1.00
N VAL A 112 -2.85 10.80 -1.64
CA VAL A 112 -1.65 11.30 -0.96
C VAL A 112 -1.90 12.70 -0.38
N ALA A 113 -2.49 13.62 -1.16
CA ALA A 113 -2.84 14.96 -0.69
C ALA A 113 -3.88 14.97 0.45
N SER A 114 -4.65 13.89 0.62
CA SER A 114 -5.61 13.76 1.72
C SER A 114 -4.97 13.39 3.06
N MET A 115 -3.74 12.86 3.07
CA MET A 115 -3.08 12.31 4.26
C MET A 115 -3.03 13.27 5.45
N PRO A 116 -2.68 14.56 5.32
CA PRO A 116 -2.70 15.48 6.46
C PRO A 116 -4.08 15.58 7.12
N ARG A 117 -5.17 15.54 6.33
CA ARG A 117 -6.54 15.56 6.86
C ARG A 117 -6.95 14.25 7.50
N ARG A 118 -6.45 13.12 7.01
CA ARG A 118 -6.68 11.78 7.61
C ARG A 118 -6.00 11.69 8.97
N VAL A 119 -4.72 12.07 9.04
CA VAL A 119 -3.95 12.12 10.29
C VAL A 119 -4.59 13.06 11.31
N ALA A 120 -5.03 14.24 10.89
CA ALA A 120 -5.73 15.17 11.80
C ALA A 120 -7.04 14.57 12.35
N ALA A 121 -7.78 13.80 11.54
CA ALA A 121 -9.00 13.13 11.97
C ALA A 121 -8.70 12.01 12.97
N ASP A 122 -7.66 11.20 12.72
CA ASP A 122 -7.20 10.14 13.62
C ASP A 122 -6.74 10.69 14.98
N LEU A 123 -5.94 11.76 14.97
CA LEU A 123 -5.53 12.46 16.19
C LEU A 123 -6.75 13.01 16.97
N LYS A 124 -7.73 13.59 16.28
CA LYS A 124 -8.98 14.07 16.90
C LYS A 124 -9.80 12.91 17.49
N ALA A 125 -9.80 11.76 16.83
CA ALA A 125 -10.44 10.54 17.29
C ALA A 125 -9.62 9.78 18.37
N LYS A 126 -8.42 10.27 18.70
CA LYS A 126 -7.47 9.63 19.63
C LYS A 126 -7.13 8.18 19.22
N GLY A 127 -6.93 7.96 17.92
CA GLY A 127 -6.68 6.63 17.35
C GLY A 127 -7.92 5.76 17.18
N GLY A 128 -9.12 6.31 17.40
CA GLY A 128 -10.39 5.66 17.09
C GLY A 128 -10.73 5.73 15.60
N ALA A 129 -11.78 4.99 15.20
CA ALA A 129 -12.26 4.99 13.83
C ALA A 129 -12.63 6.41 13.34
N THR A 130 -12.29 6.69 12.10
CA THR A 130 -12.57 7.94 11.41
C THR A 130 -13.56 7.68 10.26
N ARG A 131 -13.80 8.71 9.44
CA ARG A 131 -14.69 8.63 8.27
C ARG A 131 -14.00 8.10 7.00
N TYR A 132 -12.71 7.78 7.08
CA TYR A 132 -11.79 7.66 5.95
C TYR A 132 -11.45 6.23 5.58
#